data_AF-A0A4Q2JP48-F1
#
_entry.id   AF-A0A4Q2JP48-F1
#
_cell.length_a   1.000
_cell.length_b   1.000
_cell.length_c   1.000
_cell.angle_alpha   90.00
_cell.angle_beta   90.00
_cell.angle_gamma   90.00
#
_symmetry.space_group_name_H-M   'P 1'
#
loop_
_entity.id
_entity.type
_entity.pdbx_description
1 polymer ?
#
loop_
_entity_poly.entity_id
_entity_poly.type
_entity_poly.pdbx_seq_one_letter_code
_entity_poly.pdbx_strand_id
1 'polypeptide(L)'
;MFSTDDRVRRADVFRATLVPPGTSRGFEGQYTDQAVYDAVLLVETGSVDDAAALAGHPAVAALDEESPTRLTFAARNVRRINPVDHERPGVFLFNYFTADDVAGNLHAWQYTAGWFQDETALDNSTVLEPVDGASFTLVNHCRWDHYRDIVPALVTRRSFRSFVLRTFADHRVAPRPVLYALDRSRRSPGRPTVDGATPDRRARG
;
A
#
# COMPACT_ATOMS: atom_id res chain seq x y z
N MET A 1 -12.08 -7.65 15.53
CA MET A 1 -11.84 -6.93 16.80
C MET A 1 -10.90 -5.74 16.63
N PHE A 2 -9.95 -5.75 15.68
CA PHE A 2 -9.14 -4.56 15.33
C PHE A 2 -9.93 -3.47 14.58
N SER A 3 -10.87 -3.86 13.70
CA SER A 3 -11.66 -2.91 12.89
C SER A 3 -12.76 -2.13 13.66
N THR A 4 -12.88 -2.33 14.97
CA THR A 4 -13.90 -1.70 15.82
C THR A 4 -13.30 -0.63 16.73
N ASP A 5 -12.00 -0.37 16.64
CA ASP A 5 -11.37 0.75 17.32
C ASP A 5 -11.74 2.06 16.60
N ASP A 6 -12.25 3.05 17.34
CA ASP A 6 -12.76 4.30 16.77
C ASP A 6 -11.70 5.12 16.01
N ARG A 7 -10.41 4.83 16.23
CA ARG A 7 -9.28 5.44 15.51
C ARG A 7 -9.11 4.89 14.10
N VAL A 8 -9.62 3.68 13.84
CA VAL A 8 -9.54 3.02 12.54
C VAL A 8 -10.64 3.57 11.64
N ARG A 9 -10.23 4.31 10.60
CA ARG A 9 -11.15 4.75 9.53
C ARG A 9 -11.37 3.65 8.51
N ARG A 10 -10.32 2.90 8.21
CA ARG A 10 -10.31 1.85 7.19
C ARG A 10 -9.22 0.84 7.50
N ALA A 11 -9.47 -0.43 7.21
CA ALA A 11 -8.48 -1.48 7.32
C ALA A 11 -8.66 -2.47 6.17
N ASP A 12 -7.65 -2.60 5.32
CA ASP A 12 -7.65 -3.50 4.18
C ASP A 12 -6.49 -4.48 4.26
N VAL A 13 -6.75 -5.73 3.93
CA VAL A 13 -5.75 -6.79 3.85
C VAL A 13 -5.44 -7.06 2.39
N PHE A 14 -4.16 -7.15 2.06
CA PHE A 14 -3.66 -7.47 0.74
C PHE A 14 -2.84 -8.74 0.80
N ARG A 15 -2.94 -9.60 -0.22
CA ARG A 15 -2.15 -10.82 -0.36
C ARG A 15 -1.22 -10.71 -1.56
N ALA A 16 0.04 -11.04 -1.36
CA ALA A 16 1.05 -10.98 -2.41
C ALA A 16 0.68 -11.94 -3.53
N THR A 17 0.96 -11.51 -4.76
CA THR A 17 0.64 -12.27 -5.97
C THR A 17 1.81 -12.33 -6.93
N LEU A 18 2.62 -11.27 -7.00
CA LEU A 18 3.75 -11.21 -7.91
C LEU A 18 4.83 -10.25 -7.39
N VAL A 19 6.07 -10.72 -7.35
CA VAL A 19 7.26 -9.85 -7.26
C VAL A 19 7.73 -9.58 -8.69
N PRO A 20 7.66 -8.33 -9.21
CA PRO A 20 8.04 -8.05 -10.59
C PRO A 20 9.53 -8.31 -10.84
N PRO A 21 9.89 -9.08 -11.87
CA PRO A 21 11.28 -9.46 -12.11
C PRO A 21 12.15 -8.27 -12.51
N GLY A 22 13.42 -8.26 -12.05
CA GLY A 22 14.44 -7.32 -12.51
C GLY A 22 14.30 -5.87 -12.04
N THR A 23 13.35 -5.60 -11.14
CA THR A 23 13.10 -4.25 -10.59
C THR A 23 14.10 -3.83 -9.52
N SER A 24 14.75 -4.80 -8.85
CA SER A 24 15.75 -4.60 -7.81
C SER A 24 17.20 -4.83 -8.27
N ARG A 25 17.41 -5.13 -9.56
CA ARG A 25 18.74 -5.43 -10.12
C ARG A 25 19.59 -4.15 -10.18
N GLY A 26 20.83 -4.22 -9.69
CA GLY A 26 21.75 -3.07 -9.62
C GLY A 26 21.74 -2.33 -8.28
N PHE A 27 20.97 -2.83 -7.31
CA PHE A 27 20.86 -2.27 -5.96
C PHE A 27 21.25 -3.30 -4.89
N GLU A 28 21.91 -4.39 -5.30
CA GLU A 28 22.34 -5.46 -4.41
C GLU A 28 23.24 -4.92 -3.28
N GLY A 29 22.97 -5.30 -2.04
CA GLY A 29 23.72 -4.84 -0.85
C GLY A 29 23.25 -3.49 -0.28
N GLN A 30 22.35 -2.75 -0.95
CA GLN A 30 21.67 -1.59 -0.36
C GLN A 30 20.45 -1.99 0.48
N TYR A 31 20.35 -3.28 0.80
CA TYR A 31 19.17 -3.90 1.35
C TYR A 31 19.52 -4.65 2.66
N THR A 32 19.07 -4.12 3.80
CA THR A 32 19.16 -4.81 5.10
C THR A 32 17.99 -5.77 5.32
N ASP A 33 16.77 -5.35 4.97
CA ASP A 33 15.57 -6.20 4.87
C ASP A 33 15.46 -6.75 3.43
N GLN A 34 14.65 -7.78 3.14
CA GLN A 34 14.26 -8.15 1.77
C GLN A 34 12.92 -7.54 1.32
N ALA A 35 12.08 -7.05 2.24
CA ALA A 35 10.77 -6.44 1.97
C ALA A 35 9.80 -7.28 1.12
N VAL A 36 9.87 -8.61 1.25
CA VAL A 36 8.93 -9.52 0.58
C VAL A 36 7.96 -10.01 1.64
N TYR A 37 6.76 -9.44 1.65
CA TYR A 37 5.71 -9.79 2.62
C TYR A 37 4.55 -10.45 1.89
N ASP A 38 4.12 -11.63 2.37
CA ASP A 38 3.01 -12.39 1.79
C ASP A 38 1.65 -11.72 2.01
N ALA A 39 1.56 -10.87 3.04
CA ALA A 39 0.38 -10.08 3.34
C ALA A 39 0.75 -8.67 3.83
N VAL A 40 -0.12 -7.72 3.56
CA VAL A 40 -0.06 -6.35 4.08
C VAL A 40 -1.41 -5.99 4.70
N LEU A 41 -1.40 -5.47 5.92
CA LEU A 41 -2.56 -4.82 6.53
C LEU A 41 -2.33 -3.31 6.47
N LEU A 42 -3.08 -2.61 5.62
CA LEU A 42 -3.06 -1.15 5.57
C LEU A 42 -4.18 -0.60 6.42
N VAL A 43 -3.85 0.25 7.38
CA VAL A 43 -4.80 0.88 8.31
C VAL A 43 -4.76 2.38 8.12
N GLU A 44 -5.91 2.95 7.78
CA GLU A 44 -6.07 4.40 7.71
C GLU A 44 -6.64 4.94 9.01
N THR A 45 -6.04 6.01 9.51
CA THR A 45 -6.44 6.70 10.74
C THR A 45 -6.69 8.18 10.48
N GLY A 46 -7.14 8.89 11.52
CA GLY A 46 -7.33 10.34 11.44
C GLY A 46 -6.09 11.19 11.61
N SER A 47 -5.08 10.65 12.26
CA SER A 47 -3.82 11.31 12.52
C SER A 47 -2.68 10.29 12.59
N VAL A 48 -1.45 10.79 12.47
CA VAL A 48 -0.26 9.95 12.64
C VAL A 48 -0.12 9.46 14.10
N ASP A 49 -0.58 10.25 15.07
CA ASP A 49 -0.57 9.87 16.49
C ASP A 49 -1.51 8.69 16.75
N ASP A 50 -2.70 8.69 16.12
CA ASP A 50 -3.61 7.55 16.16
C ASP A 50 -2.98 6.30 15.54
N ALA A 51 -2.26 6.45 14.42
CA ALA A 51 -1.56 5.34 13.77
C ALA A 51 -0.45 4.78 14.68
N ALA A 52 0.34 5.65 15.32
CA ALA A 52 1.38 5.26 16.27
C ALA A 52 0.78 4.54 17.49
N ALA A 53 -0.34 5.03 18.02
CA ALA A 53 -1.03 4.39 19.12
C ALA A 53 -1.61 3.00 18.75
N LEU A 54 -2.08 2.84 17.50
CA LEU A 54 -2.56 1.56 16.99
C LEU A 54 -1.44 0.55 16.72
N ALA A 55 -0.23 0.99 16.37
CA ALA A 55 0.91 0.09 16.17
C ALA A 55 1.25 -0.71 17.45
N GLY A 56 0.99 -0.15 18.63
CA GLY A 56 1.12 -0.83 19.92
C GLY A 56 -0.13 -1.61 20.37
N HIS A 57 -1.18 -1.70 19.55
CA HIS A 57 -2.43 -2.35 19.94
C HIS A 57 -2.24 -3.88 20.09
N PRO A 58 -2.84 -4.54 21.10
CA PRO A 58 -2.65 -5.98 21.35
C PRO A 58 -2.95 -6.88 20.14
N ALA A 59 -3.93 -6.51 19.32
CA ALA A 59 -4.23 -7.24 18.10
C ALA A 59 -3.12 -7.16 17.03
N VAL A 60 -2.36 -6.05 16.99
CA VAL A 60 -1.19 -5.91 16.10
C VAL A 60 -0.03 -6.72 16.67
N ALA A 61 0.20 -6.65 17.99
CA ALA A 61 1.20 -7.47 18.67
C ALA A 61 0.96 -8.98 18.46
N ALA A 62 -0.29 -9.44 18.47
CA ALA A 62 -0.61 -10.85 18.20
C ALA A 62 -0.24 -11.28 16.77
N LEU A 63 -0.49 -10.44 15.76
CA LEU A 63 -0.09 -10.72 14.37
C LEU A 63 1.44 -10.80 14.23
N ASP A 64 2.12 -9.97 15.00
CA ASP A 64 3.56 -9.85 15.04
C ASP A 64 4.24 -11.08 15.68
N GLU A 65 3.60 -11.73 16.66
CA GLU A 65 4.09 -12.96 17.28
C GLU A 65 3.92 -14.19 16.36
N GLU A 66 2.91 -14.19 15.51
CA GLU A 66 2.61 -15.31 14.59
C GLU A 66 3.50 -15.32 13.33
N SER A 67 4.24 -14.23 13.06
CA SER A 67 4.94 -14.02 11.80
C SER A 67 6.45 -13.87 11.98
N PRO A 68 7.29 -14.81 11.49
CA PRO A 68 8.74 -14.75 11.68
C PRO A 68 9.43 -13.62 10.90
N THR A 69 8.80 -13.14 9.82
CA THR A 69 9.21 -11.93 9.08
C THR A 69 8.06 -10.94 9.14
N ARG A 70 8.28 -9.82 9.83
CA ARG A 70 7.26 -8.79 10.06
C ARG A 70 7.85 -7.40 9.92
N LEU A 71 6.98 -6.48 9.55
CA LEU A 71 7.26 -5.06 9.55
C LEU A 71 5.97 -4.31 9.92
N THR A 72 6.02 -3.63 11.05
CA THR A 72 4.93 -2.80 11.57
C THR A 72 5.49 -1.41 11.81
N PHE A 73 4.85 -0.41 11.23
CA PHE A 73 5.20 1.00 11.44
C PHE A 73 3.99 1.90 11.27
N ALA A 74 3.99 3.02 11.97
CA ALA A 74 3.12 4.14 11.67
C ALA A 74 3.71 4.99 10.54
N ALA A 75 2.86 5.54 9.68
CA ALA A 75 3.29 6.39 8.58
C ALA A 75 2.37 7.58 8.37
N ARG A 76 2.92 8.62 7.76
CA ARG A 76 2.16 9.77 7.27
C ARG A 76 2.11 9.77 5.75
N ASN A 77 1.00 10.23 5.17
CA ASN A 77 0.92 10.47 3.73
C ASN A 77 1.61 11.80 3.40
N VAL A 78 2.78 11.74 2.77
CA VAL A 78 3.57 12.93 2.41
C VAL A 78 3.26 13.46 1.02
N ARG A 79 2.71 12.62 0.14
CA ARG A 79 2.42 12.97 -1.25
C ARG A 79 1.43 11.99 -1.86
N ARG A 80 0.62 12.47 -2.80
CA ARG A 80 -0.28 11.61 -3.59
C ARG A 80 -0.48 12.15 -5.01
N ILE A 81 -0.85 11.26 -5.92
CA ILE A 81 -1.46 11.61 -7.22
C ILE A 81 -2.96 11.79 -7.01
N ASN A 82 -3.66 10.71 -6.66
CA ASN A 82 -5.05 10.65 -6.21
C ASN A 82 -5.21 9.52 -5.18
N PRO A 83 -6.32 9.48 -4.41
CA PRO A 83 -6.62 8.37 -3.50
C PRO A 83 -6.61 7.02 -4.21
N VAL A 84 -6.07 5.99 -3.55
CA VAL A 84 -6.11 4.62 -4.03
C VAL A 84 -7.46 4.01 -3.66
N ASP A 85 -8.17 3.47 -4.65
CA ASP A 85 -9.50 2.89 -4.46
C ASP A 85 -9.41 1.42 -3.99
N HIS A 86 -9.72 1.15 -2.72
CA HIS A 86 -9.80 -0.21 -2.19
C HIS A 86 -11.23 -0.78 -2.11
N GLU A 87 -12.21 -0.16 -2.81
CA GLU A 87 -13.59 -0.65 -2.91
C GLU A 87 -13.78 -1.72 -3.99
N ARG A 88 -12.89 -1.79 -4.98
CA ARG A 88 -12.96 -2.73 -6.10
C ARG A 88 -11.70 -3.60 -6.22
N PRO A 89 -11.80 -4.81 -6.80
CA PRO A 89 -10.63 -5.64 -7.07
C PRO A 89 -9.66 -4.88 -7.98
N GLY A 90 -8.39 -5.24 -7.93
CA GLY A 90 -7.36 -4.63 -8.76
C GLY A 90 -6.00 -5.23 -8.43
N VAL A 91 -4.99 -4.68 -9.07
CA VAL A 91 -3.58 -4.98 -8.81
C VAL A 91 -3.02 -3.85 -7.98
N PHE A 92 -2.70 -4.14 -6.73
CA PHE A 92 -2.16 -3.17 -5.79
C PHE A 92 -0.65 -3.32 -5.73
N LEU A 93 0.07 -2.20 -5.77
CA LEU A 93 1.51 -2.19 -5.55
C LEU A 93 1.79 -1.66 -4.16
N PHE A 94 2.71 -2.32 -3.46
CA PHE A 94 3.50 -1.70 -2.41
C PHE A 94 4.95 -1.72 -2.88
N ASN A 95 5.54 -0.54 -3.06
CA ASN A 95 6.94 -0.40 -3.42
C ASN A 95 7.69 0.21 -2.24
N TYR A 96 8.49 -0.62 -1.58
CA TYR A 96 9.30 -0.22 -0.44
C TYR A 96 10.62 0.35 -0.95
N PHE A 97 10.88 1.61 -0.63
CA PHE A 97 12.07 2.31 -1.07
C PHE A 97 13.05 2.52 0.08
N THR A 98 14.30 2.14 -0.14
CA THR A 98 15.44 2.56 0.69
C THR A 98 16.19 3.65 -0.05
N ALA A 99 16.61 4.71 0.64
CA ALA A 99 17.41 5.80 0.08
C ALA A 99 18.22 6.47 1.18
N ASP A 100 19.21 7.28 0.81
CA ASP A 100 20.03 8.04 1.76
C ASP A 100 19.21 9.08 2.55
N ASP A 101 18.19 9.69 1.91
CA ASP A 101 17.29 10.63 2.55
C ASP A 101 15.87 10.64 1.92
N VAL A 102 14.90 11.17 2.67
CA VAL A 102 13.49 11.23 2.28
C VAL A 102 13.25 12.19 1.11
N ALA A 103 13.97 13.31 1.04
CA ALA A 103 13.75 14.33 0.01
C ALA A 103 14.19 13.84 -1.37
N GLY A 104 15.36 13.21 -1.46
CA GLY A 104 15.87 12.57 -2.67
C GLY A 104 14.98 11.43 -3.14
N ASN A 105 14.50 10.60 -2.22
CA ASN A 105 13.54 9.53 -2.54
C ASN A 105 12.22 10.10 -3.08
N LEU A 106 11.67 11.10 -2.40
CA LEU A 106 10.43 11.73 -2.82
C LEU A 106 10.58 12.42 -4.20
N HIS A 107 11.73 13.02 -4.49
CA HIS A 107 12.05 13.57 -5.80
C HIS A 107 12.08 12.48 -6.88
N ALA A 108 12.79 11.38 -6.66
CA ALA A 108 12.87 10.29 -7.61
C ALA A 108 11.49 9.65 -7.87
N TRP A 109 10.68 9.48 -6.82
CA TRP A 109 9.28 9.03 -6.96
C TRP A 109 8.46 10.02 -7.81
N GLN A 110 8.53 11.31 -7.53
CA GLN A 110 7.78 12.33 -8.32
C GLN A 110 8.21 12.33 -9.78
N TYR A 111 9.52 12.24 -10.04
CA TYR A 111 10.06 12.27 -11.39
C TYR A 111 9.69 11.02 -12.20
N THR A 112 9.68 9.86 -11.55
CA THR A 112 9.28 8.60 -12.20
C THR A 112 7.77 8.40 -12.27
N ALA A 113 6.97 9.09 -11.44
CA ALA A 113 5.52 8.99 -11.45
C ALA A 113 4.95 9.33 -12.85
N GLY A 114 5.43 10.39 -13.50
CA GLY A 114 4.97 10.78 -14.84
C GLY A 114 5.11 9.65 -15.87
N TRP A 115 6.20 8.88 -15.81
CA TRP A 115 6.37 7.71 -16.68
C TRP A 115 5.29 6.65 -16.46
N PHE A 116 4.91 6.38 -15.20
CA PHE A 116 3.83 5.43 -14.90
C PHE A 116 2.47 5.97 -15.36
N GLN A 117 2.21 7.27 -15.24
CA GLN A 117 0.98 7.87 -15.76
C GLN A 117 0.89 7.69 -17.27
N ASP A 118 1.97 7.97 -18.01
CA ASP A 118 2.01 7.92 -19.47
C ASP A 118 1.98 6.48 -20.01
N GLU A 119 2.75 5.57 -19.41
CA GLU A 119 2.97 4.23 -19.96
C GLU A 119 2.01 3.16 -19.41
N THR A 120 1.36 3.44 -18.28
CA THR A 120 0.50 2.47 -17.58
C THR A 120 -0.86 3.04 -17.21
N ALA A 121 -1.16 4.29 -17.61
CA ALA A 121 -2.37 5.01 -17.25
C ALA A 121 -2.60 5.11 -15.74
N LEU A 122 -1.53 5.10 -14.94
CA LEU A 122 -1.64 5.19 -13.49
C LEU A 122 -2.25 6.55 -13.13
N ASP A 123 -3.37 6.54 -12.42
CA ASP A 123 -4.11 7.75 -12.04
C ASP A 123 -4.13 8.00 -10.53
N ASN A 124 -3.64 7.04 -9.73
CA ASN A 124 -3.68 7.05 -8.27
C ASN A 124 -2.33 6.60 -7.70
N SER A 125 -1.98 7.14 -6.53
CA SER A 125 -0.82 6.70 -5.75
C SER A 125 -0.75 7.52 -4.47
N THR A 126 -0.38 6.88 -3.38
CA THR A 126 -0.11 7.48 -2.07
C THR A 126 1.30 7.10 -1.64
N VAL A 127 2.06 8.08 -1.15
CA VAL A 127 3.41 7.90 -0.62
C VAL A 127 3.38 8.02 0.89
N LEU A 128 3.78 6.94 1.55
CA LEU A 128 3.82 6.80 3.00
C LEU A 128 5.26 6.98 3.50
N GLU A 129 5.47 7.95 4.38
CA GLU A 129 6.73 8.15 5.11
C GLU A 129 6.59 7.53 6.51
N PRO A 130 7.35 6.48 6.85
CA PRO A 130 7.37 5.93 8.22
C PRO A 130 7.80 6.98 9.24
N VAL A 131 7.19 6.99 10.43
CA VAL A 131 7.50 7.99 11.48
C VAL A 131 8.28 7.45 12.68
N ASP A 132 8.47 6.14 12.74
CA ASP A 132 9.06 5.39 13.86
C ASP A 132 10.37 4.66 13.48
N GLY A 133 11.03 5.10 12.40
CA GLY A 133 12.37 4.63 12.06
C GLY A 133 12.42 3.27 11.36
N ALA A 134 11.36 2.89 10.64
CA ALA A 134 11.38 1.72 9.76
C ALA A 134 12.58 1.73 8.79
N SER A 135 13.00 0.54 8.35
CA SER A 135 14.14 0.33 7.42
C SER A 135 13.97 0.95 6.02
N PHE A 136 12.83 1.60 5.75
CA PHE A 136 12.49 2.23 4.48
C PHE A 136 12.28 3.72 4.69
N THR A 137 12.72 4.52 3.73
CA THR A 137 12.48 5.97 3.76
C THR A 137 11.08 6.31 3.25
N LEU A 138 10.56 5.55 2.27
CA LEU A 138 9.18 5.70 1.76
C LEU A 138 8.59 4.35 1.34
N VAL A 139 7.26 4.25 1.40
CA VAL A 139 6.48 3.19 0.75
C VAL A 139 5.47 3.82 -0.19
N ASN A 140 5.55 3.52 -1.49
CA ASN A 140 4.53 3.90 -2.45
C ASN A 140 3.45 2.83 -2.54
N HIS A 141 2.20 3.24 -2.43
CA HIS A 141 1.03 2.40 -2.64
C HIS A 141 0.18 2.94 -3.79
N CYS A 142 -0.16 2.09 -4.76
CA CYS A 142 -1.05 2.43 -5.85
C CYS A 142 -1.81 1.22 -6.40
N ARG A 143 -2.71 1.45 -7.36
CA ARG A 143 -3.59 0.42 -7.94
C ARG A 143 -3.71 0.58 -9.47
N TRP A 144 -3.76 -0.57 -10.16
CA TRP A 144 -4.29 -0.71 -11.52
C TRP A 144 -5.52 -1.61 -11.51
N ASP A 145 -6.32 -1.58 -12.59
CA ASP A 145 -7.45 -2.48 -12.76
C ASP A 145 -6.97 -3.91 -13.07
N HIS A 146 -5.89 -4.08 -13.84
CA HIS A 146 -5.41 -5.37 -14.29
C HIS A 146 -3.87 -5.48 -14.36
N TYR A 147 -3.34 -6.71 -14.30
CA TYR A 147 -1.89 -6.95 -14.46
C TYR A 147 -1.38 -6.54 -15.84
N ARG A 148 -2.20 -6.67 -16.87
CA ARG A 148 -1.83 -6.29 -18.25
C ARG A 148 -1.57 -4.78 -18.39
N ASP A 149 -2.05 -3.97 -17.45
CA ASP A 149 -1.86 -2.52 -17.48
C ASP A 149 -0.46 -2.13 -16.99
N ILE A 150 0.22 -3.01 -16.22
CA ILE A 150 1.51 -2.73 -15.58
C ILE A 150 2.61 -3.73 -15.94
N VAL A 151 2.36 -5.04 -15.87
CA VAL A 151 3.39 -6.08 -16.02
C VAL A 151 4.11 -6.00 -17.37
N PRO A 152 3.42 -5.83 -18.53
CA PRO A 152 4.11 -5.69 -19.81
C PRO A 152 5.04 -4.48 -19.82
N ALA A 153 4.65 -3.37 -19.20
CA ALA A 153 5.43 -2.15 -19.16
C ALA A 153 6.76 -2.36 -18.40
N LEU A 154 6.72 -3.03 -17.24
CA LEU A 154 7.91 -3.32 -16.43
C LEU A 154 8.91 -4.24 -17.15
N VAL A 155 8.42 -5.18 -17.97
CA VAL A 155 9.28 -6.21 -18.60
C VAL A 155 9.82 -5.75 -19.94
N THR A 156 8.95 -5.18 -20.79
CA THR A 156 9.22 -4.99 -22.22
C THR A 156 9.63 -3.57 -22.60
N ARG A 157 9.24 -2.55 -21.83
CA ARG A 157 9.55 -1.16 -22.17
C ARG A 157 11.01 -0.88 -21.88
N ARG A 158 11.75 -0.47 -22.91
CA ARG A 158 13.15 -0.02 -22.74
C ARG A 158 13.22 1.22 -21.84
N SER A 159 12.24 2.11 -21.94
CA SER A 159 12.12 3.32 -21.12
C SER A 159 12.03 3.02 -19.63
N PHE A 160 11.45 1.89 -19.20
CA PHE A 160 11.47 1.48 -17.80
C PHE A 160 12.91 1.37 -17.26
N ARG A 161 13.81 0.75 -18.02
CA ARG A 161 15.22 0.62 -17.61
C ARG A 161 15.98 1.93 -17.80
N SER A 162 15.86 2.57 -18.95
CA SER A 162 16.68 3.74 -19.29
C SER A 162 16.24 5.04 -18.59
N PHE A 163 15.01 5.09 -18.09
CA PHE A 163 14.46 6.24 -17.38
C PHE A 163 14.16 5.91 -15.91
N VAL A 164 13.27 4.96 -15.62
CA VAL A 164 12.81 4.70 -14.23
C VAL A 164 13.94 4.14 -13.37
N LEU A 165 14.52 2.99 -13.76
CA LEU A 165 15.61 2.38 -12.98
C LEU A 165 16.87 3.25 -12.95
N ARG A 166 17.14 3.98 -14.05
CA ARG A 166 18.24 4.94 -14.09
C ARG A 166 18.04 6.10 -13.11
N THR A 167 16.84 6.69 -13.06
CA THR A 167 16.53 7.75 -12.09
C THR A 167 16.72 7.23 -10.67
N PHE A 168 16.21 6.04 -10.36
CA PHE A 168 16.43 5.43 -9.06
C PHE A 168 17.91 5.23 -8.73
N ALA A 169 18.71 4.74 -9.67
CA ALA A 169 20.16 4.60 -9.49
C ALA A 169 20.87 5.96 -9.30
N ASP A 170 20.57 6.95 -10.13
CA ASP A 170 21.17 8.28 -10.08
C ASP A 170 20.87 9.01 -8.75
N HIS A 171 19.72 8.71 -8.14
CA HIS A 171 19.31 9.23 -6.84
C HIS A 171 19.57 8.29 -5.66
N ARG A 172 20.25 7.15 -5.88
CA ARG A 172 20.55 6.14 -4.84
C ARG A 172 19.29 5.65 -4.10
N VAL A 173 18.20 5.52 -4.84
CA VAL A 173 16.91 5.00 -4.38
C VAL A 173 16.81 3.57 -4.82
N ALA A 174 16.61 2.65 -3.88
CA ALA A 174 16.51 1.23 -4.15
C ALA A 174 15.03 0.78 -4.05
N PRO A 175 14.34 0.50 -5.17
CA PRO A 175 12.95 0.10 -5.18
C PRO A 175 12.76 -1.39 -4.91
N ARG A 176 11.67 -1.74 -4.22
CA ARG A 176 11.25 -3.13 -3.97
C ARG A 176 9.73 -3.27 -4.15
N PRO A 177 9.29 -3.39 -5.41
CA PRO A 177 7.89 -3.53 -5.71
C PRO A 177 7.41 -4.96 -5.41
N VAL A 178 6.26 -5.06 -4.75
CA VAL A 178 5.48 -6.30 -4.67
C VAL A 178 4.05 -5.97 -5.07
N LEU A 179 3.48 -6.79 -5.95
CA LEU A 179 2.09 -6.70 -6.37
C LEU A 179 1.23 -7.61 -5.51
N TYR A 180 0.03 -7.13 -5.22
CA TYR A 180 -0.93 -7.75 -4.32
C TYR A 180 -2.35 -7.72 -4.91
N ALA A 181 -3.19 -8.60 -4.38
CA ALA A 181 -4.64 -8.55 -4.52
C ALA A 181 -5.29 -8.21 -3.18
N LEU A 182 -6.38 -7.45 -3.21
CA LEU A 182 -7.20 -7.16 -2.03
C LEU A 182 -7.90 -8.44 -1.53
N ASP A 183 -7.70 -8.79 -0.25
CA ASP A 183 -8.38 -9.89 0.42
C ASP A 183 -9.76 -9.45 0.93
N ARG A 184 -10.81 -9.97 0.28
CA ARG A 184 -12.20 -9.65 0.59
C ARG A 184 -12.84 -10.59 1.59
N SER A 185 -12.13 -11.63 2.06
CA SER A 185 -12.69 -12.66 2.94
C SER A 185 -13.12 -12.12 4.32
N ARG A 186 -12.82 -10.86 4.64
CA ARG A 186 -13.12 -10.23 5.95
C ARG A 186 -13.88 -8.91 5.91
N ARG A 187 -14.53 -8.52 4.79
CA ARG A 187 -15.48 -7.39 4.87
C ARG A 187 -16.64 -7.79 5.79
N SER A 188 -16.67 -7.27 7.01
CA SER A 188 -17.87 -7.31 7.84
C SER A 188 -19.03 -6.74 7.00
N PRO A 189 -20.18 -7.43 6.91
CA PRO A 189 -21.34 -6.83 6.28
C PRO A 189 -21.64 -5.54 7.04
N GLY A 190 -21.75 -4.43 6.31
CA GLY A 190 -22.26 -3.18 6.87
C GLY A 190 -23.55 -3.48 7.62
N ARG A 191 -23.65 -2.92 8.84
CA ARG A 191 -24.85 -2.98 9.67
C ARG A 191 -26.06 -2.64 8.79
N PRO A 192 -27.11 -3.49 8.72
CA PRO A 192 -28.31 -3.11 7.99
C PRO A 192 -28.89 -1.85 8.65
N THR A 193 -29.12 -0.83 7.84
CA THR A 193 -29.96 0.32 8.18
C THR A 193 -31.32 -0.22 8.60
N VAL A 194 -31.68 -0.02 9.86
CA VAL A 194 -33.04 -0.24 10.36
C VAL A 194 -33.87 0.97 9.94
N ASP A 195 -34.40 0.91 8.72
CA ASP A 195 -35.60 1.62 8.29
C ASP A 195 -36.58 0.54 7.85
N GLY A 196 -37.83 0.44 8.26
CA GLY A 196 -38.66 1.22 9.16
C GLY A 196 -39.92 0.37 9.38
N ALA A 197 -40.60 0.61 10.50
CA ALA A 197 -41.75 -0.13 10.98
C ALA A 197 -42.82 -0.45 9.92
N THR A 198 -43.21 -1.72 9.82
CA THR A 198 -44.52 -2.13 9.31
C THR A 198 -45.56 -1.87 10.39
N PRO A 199 -46.61 -1.04 10.16
CA PRO A 199 -47.79 -1.07 11.01
C PRO A 199 -48.68 -2.23 10.56
N ASP A 200 -48.77 -3.25 11.41
CA ASP A 200 -49.81 -4.27 11.38
C ASP A 200 -51.18 -3.60 11.59
N ARG A 201 -51.93 -3.37 10.50
CA ARG A 201 -53.34 -2.96 10.59
C ARG A 201 -54.20 -4.22 10.48
N ARG A 202 -54.41 -4.86 11.63
CA ARG A 202 -55.48 -5.84 11.80
C ARG A 202 -56.83 -5.16 11.60
N ALA A 203 -57.60 -5.72 10.66
CA ALA A 203 -59.03 -5.57 10.59
C ALA A 203 -59.69 -6.08 11.87
N ARG A 204 -60.64 -5.29 12.41
CA ARG A 204 -61.81 -5.70 13.21
C ARG A 204 -62.62 -4.44 13.53
N GLY A 205 -63.87 -4.39 13.06
CA GLY A 205 -64.84 -3.31 13.29
C GLY A 205 -65.53 -2.93 12.00
#